data_AF-D4DNC0-F1
#
_entry.id   AF-D4DNC0-F1
#
_cell.length_a   1.000
_cell.length_b   1.000
_cell.length_c   1.000
_cell.angle_alpha   90.00
_cell.angle_beta   90.00
_cell.angle_gamma   90.00
#
_symmetry.space_group_name_H-M   'P 1'
#
loop_
_entity.id
_entity.type
_entity.pdbx_description
1 polymer ?
#
loop_
_entity_poly.entity_id
_entity_poly.type
_entity_poly.pdbx_seq_one_letter_code
_entity_poly.pdbx_strand_id
1 'polypeptide(L)'
;MRETDPAPIRAFLAKLKGENRAHNAFLQRVEQMRERLIADDAALTEFAAAHPQADISAIRTLIRNTRKEKEQSKPPKNFRALYQELKAVMEEAEGLRPSENHDFEDSENAEE
;
A
#
# COMPACT_ATOMS: atom_id res chain seq x y z
N MET A 1 -24.78 -29.65 -32.23
CA MET A 1 -23.91 -30.13 -31.14
C MET A 1 -22.70 -29.20 -31.04
N ARG A 2 -22.67 -28.31 -30.03
CA ARG A 2 -21.47 -27.60 -29.57
C ARG A 2 -21.61 -27.43 -28.06
N GLU A 3 -21.19 -28.44 -27.32
CA GLU A 3 -20.99 -28.33 -25.87
C GLU A 3 -19.60 -27.73 -25.68
N THR A 4 -19.52 -26.40 -25.70
CA THR A 4 -18.31 -25.70 -25.29
C THR A 4 -18.25 -25.78 -23.77
N ASP A 5 -17.29 -26.54 -23.22
CA ASP A 5 -17.09 -26.66 -21.77
C ASP A 5 -16.80 -25.28 -21.16
N PRO A 6 -17.69 -24.73 -20.31
CA PRO A 6 -17.50 -23.43 -19.70
C PRO A 6 -16.55 -23.46 -18.49
N ALA A 7 -16.06 -24.64 -18.07
CA ALA A 7 -15.21 -24.77 -16.89
C ALA A 7 -13.93 -23.92 -16.93
N PRO A 8 -13.17 -23.82 -18.06
CA PRO A 8 -11.97 -22.99 -18.13
C PRO A 8 -12.26 -21.49 -17.95
N ILE A 9 -13.39 -21.02 -18.52
CA ILE A 9 -13.83 -19.62 -18.41
C ILE A 9 -14.24 -19.30 -16.97
N ARG A 10 -14.98 -20.22 -16.31
CA ARG A 10 -15.38 -20.07 -14.91
C ARG A 10 -14.18 -20.04 -13.96
N ALA A 11 -13.17 -20.88 -14.20
CA ALA A 11 -11.94 -20.90 -13.41
C ALA A 11 -11.14 -19.59 -13.57
N PHE A 12 -11.02 -19.09 -14.80
CA PHE A 12 -10.35 -17.81 -15.07
C PHE A 12 -11.06 -16.62 -14.39
N LEU A 13 -12.40 -16.56 -14.49
CA LEU A 13 -13.20 -15.54 -13.82
C LEU A 13 -13.13 -15.65 -12.28
N ALA A 14 -13.07 -16.85 -11.73
CA ALA A 14 -12.90 -17.06 -10.29
C ALA A 14 -11.53 -16.59 -9.81
N LYS A 15 -10.47 -16.86 -10.57
CA LYS A 15 -9.12 -16.36 -10.30
C LYS A 15 -9.08 -14.82 -10.29
N LEU A 16 -9.61 -14.18 -11.33
CA LEU A 16 -9.66 -12.72 -11.43
C LEU A 16 -10.48 -12.08 -10.29
N LYS A 17 -11.63 -12.69 -9.94
CA LYS A 17 -12.43 -12.24 -8.78
C LYS A 17 -11.68 -12.41 -7.46
N GLY A 18 -10.91 -13.48 -7.31
CA GLY A 18 -10.08 -13.74 -6.14
C GLY A 18 -8.99 -12.69 -5.96
N GLU A 19 -8.26 -12.37 -7.04
CA GLU A 19 -7.24 -11.32 -7.07
C GLU A 19 -7.82 -9.95 -6.68
N ASN A 20 -8.97 -9.58 -7.26
CA ASN A 20 -9.68 -8.35 -6.90
C ASN A 20 -10.12 -8.32 -5.42
N ARG A 21 -10.55 -9.46 -4.87
CA ARG A 21 -10.96 -9.55 -3.46
C ARG A 21 -9.77 -9.37 -2.51
N ALA A 22 -8.63 -10.00 -2.82
CA ALA A 22 -7.41 -9.87 -2.03
C ALA A 22 -6.88 -8.43 -2.06
N HIS A 23 -6.86 -7.81 -3.23
CA HIS A 23 -6.45 -6.42 -3.39
C HIS A 23 -7.37 -5.47 -2.61
N ASN A 24 -8.69 -5.61 -2.74
CA ASN A 24 -9.64 -4.78 -1.99
C ASN A 24 -9.48 -4.96 -0.47
N ALA A 25 -9.26 -6.18 0.00
CA ALA A 25 -9.01 -6.45 1.41
C ALA A 25 -7.70 -5.80 1.90
N PHE A 26 -6.66 -5.78 1.06
CA PHE A 26 -5.43 -5.05 1.34
C PHE A 26 -5.68 -3.54 1.48
N LEU A 27 -6.35 -2.91 0.50
CA LEU A 27 -6.66 -1.47 0.56
C LEU A 27 -7.49 -1.12 1.80
N GLN A 28 -8.43 -1.98 2.20
CA GLN A 28 -9.22 -1.80 3.41
C GLN A 28 -8.37 -1.91 4.69
N ARG A 29 -7.38 -2.80 4.73
CA ARG A 29 -6.43 -2.89 5.85
C ARG A 29 -5.56 -1.64 5.96
N VAL A 30 -5.09 -1.10 4.84
CA VAL A 30 -4.37 0.20 4.81
C VAL A 30 -5.25 1.31 5.38
N GLU A 31 -6.52 1.35 4.99
CA GLU A 31 -7.47 2.36 5.48
C GLU A 31 -7.71 2.24 6.99
N GLN A 32 -7.96 1.03 7.48
CA GLN A 32 -8.14 0.77 8.92
C GLN A 32 -6.89 1.17 9.72
N MET A 33 -5.69 0.88 9.19
CA MET A 33 -4.45 1.28 9.84
C MET A 33 -4.31 2.80 9.91
N ARG A 34 -4.63 3.51 8.82
CA ARG A 34 -4.62 4.98 8.79
C ARG A 34 -5.54 5.56 9.88
N GLU A 35 -6.78 5.09 9.96
CA GLU A 35 -7.73 5.56 10.97
C GLU A 35 -7.23 5.29 12.38
N ARG A 36 -6.69 4.09 12.62
CA ARG A 36 -6.13 3.70 13.92
C ARG A 36 -4.97 4.59 14.35
N LEU A 37 -4.03 4.86 13.44
CA LEU A 37 -2.88 5.75 13.69
C LEU A 37 -3.29 7.20 13.96
N ILE A 38 -4.36 7.68 13.33
CA ILE A 38 -4.90 9.01 13.60
C ILE A 38 -5.58 9.04 14.97
N ALA A 39 -6.23 7.96 15.40
CA ALA A 39 -6.97 7.90 16.66
C ALA A 39 -6.05 7.71 17.89
N ASP A 40 -4.99 6.91 17.77
CA ASP A 40 -4.17 6.48 18.91
C ASP A 40 -2.67 6.52 18.59
N ASP A 41 -1.90 7.19 19.44
CA ASP A 41 -0.45 7.27 19.31
C ASP A 41 0.24 5.94 19.67
N ALA A 42 -0.37 5.08 20.49
CA ALA A 42 0.17 3.76 20.79
C ALA A 42 0.18 2.85 19.55
N ALA A 43 -0.75 3.04 18.62
CA ALA A 43 -0.80 2.31 17.36
C ALA A 43 0.44 2.54 16.49
N LEU A 44 1.11 3.70 16.62
CA LEU A 44 2.35 3.96 15.90
C LEU A 44 3.49 3.06 16.39
N THR A 45 3.53 2.76 17.69
CA THR A 45 4.53 1.86 18.27
C THR A 45 4.33 0.42 17.78
N GLU A 46 3.08 -0.04 17.73
CA GLU A 46 2.75 -1.35 17.15
C GLU A 46 3.08 -1.42 15.66
N PHE A 47 2.75 -0.37 14.91
CA PHE A 47 3.08 -0.28 13.49
C PHE A 47 4.59 -0.33 13.26
N ALA A 48 5.38 0.39 14.07
CA ALA A 48 6.83 0.37 13.99
C ALA A 48 7.43 -1.02 14.29
N ALA A 49 6.84 -1.77 15.22
CA ALA A 49 7.28 -3.13 15.51
C ALA A 49 6.96 -4.10 14.36
N ALA A 50 5.82 -3.90 13.69
CA ALA A 50 5.41 -4.73 12.54
C ALA A 50 6.14 -4.37 11.23
N HIS A 51 6.57 -3.12 11.08
CA HIS A 51 7.23 -2.60 9.89
C HIS A 51 8.54 -1.87 10.23
N PRO A 52 9.62 -2.58 10.59
CA PRO A 52 10.89 -1.97 10.99
C PRO A 52 11.56 -1.10 9.92
N GLN A 53 11.24 -1.32 8.64
CA GLN A 53 11.75 -0.57 7.49
C GLN A 53 11.03 0.77 7.26
N ALA A 54 9.90 1.02 7.94
CA ALA A 54 9.10 2.21 7.72
C ALA A 54 9.77 3.47 8.29
N ASP A 55 9.63 4.61 7.60
CA ASP A 55 10.03 5.90 8.17
C ASP A 55 8.99 6.38 9.20
N ILE A 56 9.18 5.95 10.45
CA ILE A 56 8.30 6.28 11.58
C ILE A 56 8.27 7.80 11.85
N SER A 57 9.34 8.52 11.53
CA SER A 57 9.40 9.98 11.72
C SER A 57 8.50 10.70 10.71
N ALA A 58 8.55 10.28 9.44
CA ALA A 58 7.66 10.77 8.40
C ALA A 58 6.19 10.46 8.71
N ILE A 59 5.88 9.21 9.08
CA ILE A 59 4.52 8.78 9.44
C ILE A 59 3.99 9.59 10.64
N ARG A 60 4.78 9.79 11.69
CA ARG A 60 4.39 10.61 12.85
C ARG A 60 4.07 12.06 12.45
N THR A 61 4.86 12.62 11.54
CA THR A 61 4.64 13.98 11.03
C THR A 61 3.33 14.06 10.25
N LEU A 62 3.06 13.08 9.39
CA LEU A 62 1.81 12.99 8.63
C LEU A 62 0.60 12.87 9.55
N ILE A 63 0.63 12.00 10.57
CA ILE A 63 -0.45 11.85 11.57
C ILE A 63 -0.77 13.19 12.23
N ARG A 64 0.25 13.89 12.74
CA ARG A 64 0.06 15.20 13.39
C ARG A 64 -0.54 16.23 12.46
N ASN A 65 -0.04 16.31 11.22
CA ASN A 65 -0.55 17.26 10.24
C ASN A 65 -1.98 16.94 9.83
N THR A 66 -2.34 15.66 9.70
CA THR A 66 -3.71 15.21 9.44
C THR A 66 -4.67 15.63 10.55
N ARG A 67 -4.29 15.44 11.81
CA ARG A 67 -5.09 15.91 12.96
C ARG A 67 -5.31 17.43 12.91
N LYS A 68 -4.24 18.18 12.66
CA LYS A 68 -4.29 19.64 12.50
C LYS A 68 -5.14 20.10 11.32
N GLU A 69 -5.08 19.40 10.17
CA GLU A 69 -5.94 19.69 9.02
C GLU A 69 -7.41 19.50 9.36
N LYS A 70 -7.74 18.40 10.05
CA LYS A 70 -9.11 18.09 10.48
C LYS A 70 -9.65 19.15 11.44
N GLU A 71 -8.86 19.54 12.44
CA GLU A 71 -9.21 20.62 13.39
C GLU A 71 -9.42 21.96 12.68
N GLN A 72 -8.62 22.26 11.66
CA GLN A 72 -8.66 23.52 10.92
C GLN A 72 -9.61 23.50 9.72
N SER A 73 -10.38 22.42 9.52
CA SER A 73 -11.25 22.21 8.35
C SER A 73 -10.54 22.46 7.01
N LYS A 74 -9.25 22.10 6.94
CA LYS A 74 -8.41 22.27 5.75
C LYS A 74 -8.62 21.11 4.77
N PRO A 75 -8.28 21.30 3.48
CA PRO A 75 -8.23 20.20 2.53
C PRO A 75 -7.35 19.04 3.06
N PRO A 76 -7.79 17.77 2.91
CA PRO A 76 -7.18 16.61 3.55
C PRO A 76 -5.91 16.13 2.82
N LYS A 77 -4.93 17.01 2.66
CA LYS A 77 -3.68 16.73 1.93
C LYS A 77 -2.84 15.69 2.68
N ASN A 78 -2.60 15.89 3.97
CA ASN A 78 -1.80 14.97 4.77
C ASN A 78 -2.55 13.65 5.01
N PHE A 79 -3.88 13.67 5.07
CA PHE A 79 -4.68 12.44 5.13
C PHE A 79 -4.46 11.54 3.90
N ARG A 80 -4.39 12.14 2.70
CA ARG A 80 -4.07 11.41 1.45
C ARG A 80 -2.62 10.92 1.44
N ALA A 81 -1.68 11.77 1.85
CA ALA A 81 -0.26 11.40 1.92
C ALA A 81 0.01 10.26 2.90
N LEU A 82 -0.64 10.27 4.07
CA LEU A 82 -0.56 9.19 5.05
C LEU A 82 -1.02 7.85 4.47
N TYR A 83 -2.11 7.83 3.69
CA TYR A 83 -2.54 6.60 3.02
C TYR A 83 -1.51 6.07 2.04
N GLN A 84 -0.91 6.95 1.22
CA GLN A 84 0.10 6.53 0.25
C GLN A 84 1.34 5.96 0.95
N GLU A 85 1.78 6.59 2.03
CA GLU A 85 2.91 6.10 2.83
C GLU A 85 2.62 4.72 3.45
N LEU A 86 1.45 4.55 4.09
CA LEU A 86 1.06 3.28 4.68
C LEU A 86 0.88 2.18 3.64
N LYS A 87 0.26 2.51 2.51
CA LYS A 87 0.13 1.59 1.37
C LYS A 87 1.51 1.12 0.91
N ALA A 88 2.43 2.06 0.70
CA ALA A 88 3.77 1.78 0.23
C ALA A 88 4.54 0.86 1.19
N VAL A 89 4.52 1.16 2.50
CA VAL A 89 5.17 0.34 3.54
C VAL A 89 4.55 -1.06 3.62
N MET A 90 3.22 -1.15 3.59
CA MET A 90 2.52 -2.44 3.71
C MET A 90 2.63 -3.30 2.44
N GLU A 91 2.65 -2.70 1.24
CA GLU A 91 2.92 -3.40 -0.02
C GLU A 91 4.33 -3.99 -0.03
N GLU A 92 5.31 -3.27 0.53
CA GLU A 92 6.68 -3.76 0.65
C GLU A 92 6.78 -4.92 1.65
N ALA A 93 6.09 -4.82 2.79
CA ALA A 93 6.06 -5.88 3.80
C ALA A 93 5.39 -7.18 3.29
N GLU A 94 4.38 -7.09 2.43
CA GLU A 94 3.72 -8.26 1.84
C GLU A 94 4.41 -8.78 0.57
N GLY A 95 5.50 -8.14 0.12
CA GLY A 95 6.16 -8.48 -1.14
C GLY A 95 5.30 -8.22 -2.38
N LEU A 96 4.30 -7.32 -2.25
CA LEU A 96 3.41 -6.90 -3.35
C LEU A 96 4.04 -5.82 -4.22
N ARG A 97 5.08 -5.13 -3.74
CA ARG A 97 5.88 -4.27 -4.63
C ARG A 97 6.59 -5.16 -5.64
N PRO A 98 6.43 -4.92 -6.95
CA PRO A 98 7.30 -5.53 -7.93
C PRO A 98 8.74 -5.24 -7.51
N SER A 99 9.56 -6.28 -7.41
CA SER A 99 11.01 -6.11 -7.51
C SER A 99 11.23 -5.34 -8.81
N GLU A 100 11.44 -4.03 -8.72
CA GLU A 100 12.10 -3.31 -9.79
C GLU A 100 13.47 -3.98 -9.88
N ASN A 101 13.61 -4.91 -10.82
CA ASN A 101 14.90 -5.38 -11.26
C ASN A 101 15.65 -4.10 -11.65
N HIS A 102 16.52 -3.68 -10.75
CA HIS A 102 17.54 -2.69 -11.03
C HIS A 102 18.56 -3.41 -11.92
N ASP A 103 18.13 -3.72 -13.14
CA ASP A 103 19.02 -3.95 -14.27
C ASP A 103 19.62 -2.58 -14.59
N PHE A 104 20.51 -2.11 -13.70
CA PHE A 104 21.60 -1.25 -14.11
C PHE A 104 22.47 -2.13 -15.00
N GLU A 105 22.07 -2.27 -16.26
CA GLU A 105 23.00 -2.66 -17.31
C GLU A 105 24.03 -1.54 -17.35
N ASP A 106 25.13 -1.84 -16.67
CA ASP A 106 26.48 -1.46 -17.00
C ASP A 106 26.62 -1.33 -18.52
N SER A 107 26.61 -0.10 -19.02
CA SER A 107 27.24 0.22 -20.29
C SER A 107 28.25 1.32 -20.02
N GLU A 108 29.36 0.88 -19.46
CA GLU A 108 30.67 1.36 -19.87
C GLU A 108 30.71 1.70 -21.38
N ASN A 109 31.27 2.87 -21.66
CA ASN A 109 32.19 3.13 -22.76
C ASN A 109 31.66 3.09 -24.21
N ALA A 110 31.39 4.28 -24.76
CA ALA A 110 31.60 4.57 -26.17
C ALA A 110 31.83 6.08 -26.38
N GLU A 111 32.97 6.59 -25.92
CA GLU A 111 33.61 7.74 -26.57
C GLU A 111 34.66 7.18 -27.53
N GLU A 112 34.32 7.15 -28.82
CA GLU A 112 35.28 7.25 -29.93
C GLU A 112 34.65 8.06 -31.08
#